data_AF-A0A520Y9T2-F1
#
_entry.id   AF-A0A520Y9T2-F1
#
_cell.length_a   1.000
_cell.length_b   1.000
_cell.length_c   1.000
_cell.angle_alpha   90.00
_cell.angle_beta   90.00
_cell.angle_gamma   90.00
#
_symmetry.space_group_name_H-M   'P 1'
#
loop_
_entity.id
_entity.type
_entity.pdbx_description
1 polymer ?
#
loop_
_entity_poly.entity_id
_entity_poly.type
_entity_poly.pdbx_seq_one_letter_code
_entity_poly.pdbx_strand_id
1 'polypeptide(L)'
;MNVDETDTHEPAGPDIDAGSLEADVSSAGPLDNPANRDSSADAAPFTEPHYQAAQSEDPELAYEGPLRAFGDSFSPSAQYANDVGSVKTLPHSQQAERSLIGGILVSTEAWDSVSDRVSASDFYYQKHTHIFAELARLADAAEPLDVVTLSEALERRDLLNAAGG
;
A
#
# COMPACT_ATOMS: atom_id res chain seq x y z
N MET A 1 65.32 -4.35 37.78
CA MET A 1 65.00 -3.14 38.56
C MET A 1 65.08 -1.98 37.59
N ASN A 2 63.94 -1.46 37.17
CA ASN A 2 63.71 -0.07 36.80
C ASN A 2 62.20 0.07 36.72
N VAL A 3 61.69 0.80 37.71
CA VAL A 3 60.33 1.31 37.86
C VAL A 3 60.32 2.68 37.18
N ASP A 4 59.28 2.99 36.42
CA ASP A 4 58.87 4.35 36.05
C ASP A 4 57.49 4.22 35.38
N GLU A 5 56.42 4.37 36.16
CA GLU A 5 55.62 5.60 36.33
C GLU A 5 54.46 5.65 35.34
N THR A 6 53.27 5.71 35.92
CA THR A 6 51.97 5.79 35.29
C THR A 6 51.75 7.19 34.72
N ASP A 7 51.66 7.33 33.40
CA ASP A 7 51.08 8.52 32.79
C ASP A 7 49.70 8.18 32.22
N THR A 8 48.71 8.31 33.09
CA THR A 8 47.30 8.26 32.76
C THR A 8 46.94 9.58 32.10
N HIS A 9 47.18 9.71 30.80
CA HIS A 9 46.69 10.86 30.04
C HIS A 9 45.22 10.61 29.65
N GLU A 10 44.29 11.13 30.47
CA GLU A 10 42.91 11.36 30.04
C GLU A 10 42.92 12.44 28.95
N PRO A 11 42.46 12.16 27.72
CA PRO A 11 42.15 13.24 26.80
C PRO A 11 40.85 13.92 27.27
N ALA A 12 41.00 15.18 27.69
CA ALA A 12 39.89 16.11 27.91
C ALA A 12 38.90 16.02 26.74
N GLY A 13 37.63 15.77 27.07
CA GLY A 13 36.55 15.83 26.10
C GLY A 13 36.48 17.22 25.45
N PRO A 14 35.96 17.33 24.22
CA PRO A 14 35.86 18.61 23.55
C PRO A 14 34.95 19.54 24.34
N ASP A 15 35.49 20.72 24.69
CA ASP A 15 34.72 21.88 25.12
C ASP A 15 33.76 22.28 24.00
N ILE A 16 32.52 21.79 24.05
CA ILE A 16 31.46 22.26 23.18
C ILE A 16 31.06 23.66 23.67
N ASP A 17 31.66 24.66 23.06
CA ASP A 17 31.34 26.07 23.23
C ASP A 17 29.86 26.29 22.86
N ALA A 18 29.03 26.55 23.88
CA ALA A 18 27.63 26.88 23.74
C ALA A 18 27.48 28.32 23.23
N GLY A 19 27.97 28.55 22.01
CA GLY A 19 27.82 29.79 21.27
C GLY A 19 26.51 29.79 20.49
N SER A 20 25.58 30.64 20.91
CA SER A 20 24.32 30.98 20.25
C SER A 20 24.41 31.04 18.72
N LEU A 21 23.74 30.11 18.05
CA LEU A 21 23.10 30.38 16.75
C LEU A 21 21.60 30.45 16.99
N GLU A 22 21.10 31.67 17.21
CA GLU A 22 19.69 31.95 17.00
C GLU A 22 19.42 31.85 15.50
N ALA A 23 18.94 30.68 15.07
CA ALA A 23 18.31 30.55 13.77
C ALA A 23 17.00 31.34 13.81
N ASP A 24 17.05 32.55 13.27
CA ASP A 24 15.89 33.36 12.93
C ASP A 24 14.95 32.53 12.02
N VAL A 25 13.90 31.94 12.63
CA VAL A 25 12.87 31.16 11.92
C VAL A 25 11.62 32.01 11.65
N SER A 26 11.76 33.33 11.68
CA SER A 26 10.63 34.26 11.55
C SER A 26 10.45 34.76 10.11
N SER A 27 10.31 33.86 9.14
CA SER A 27 9.76 34.24 7.82
C SER A 27 9.35 33.05 6.92
N ALA A 28 8.76 31.99 7.47
CA ALA A 28 7.98 31.08 6.66
C ALA A 28 6.53 31.58 6.66
N GLY A 29 6.19 32.44 5.70
CA GLY A 29 4.80 32.77 5.41
C GLY A 29 4.00 31.49 5.14
N PRO A 30 2.66 31.49 5.36
CA PRO A 30 1.84 30.32 5.10
C PRO A 30 2.12 29.83 3.67
N LEU A 31 2.57 28.58 3.54
CA LEU A 31 2.56 27.89 2.25
C LEU A 31 1.10 27.90 1.77
N ASP A 32 0.82 28.78 0.83
CA ASP A 32 -0.47 28.88 0.14
C ASP A 32 -0.69 27.54 -0.58
N ASN A 33 -1.38 26.64 0.10
CA ASN A 33 -1.74 25.33 -0.43
C ASN A 33 -2.75 25.58 -1.56
N PRO A 34 -2.40 25.30 -2.84
CA PRO A 34 -3.32 25.54 -3.95
C PRO A 34 -4.60 24.69 -3.84
N ALA A 35 -4.64 23.69 -2.96
CA ALA A 35 -5.83 22.90 -2.67
C ALA A 35 -6.88 23.63 -1.79
N ASN A 36 -6.59 24.82 -1.25
CA ASN A 36 -7.53 25.56 -0.39
C ASN A 36 -7.99 26.90 -1.00
N ARG A 37 -7.82 27.07 -2.31
CA ARG A 37 -8.38 28.21 -3.05
C ARG A 37 -9.84 27.93 -3.37
N ASP A 38 -10.71 28.48 -2.53
CA ASP A 38 -12.04 28.92 -2.91
C ASP A 38 -12.98 27.86 -3.49
N SER A 39 -13.65 27.13 -2.59
CA SER A 39 -14.83 26.31 -2.90
C SER A 39 -16.09 27.12 -3.26
N SER A 40 -15.96 28.29 -3.92
CA SER A 40 -17.09 29.02 -4.52
C SER A 40 -17.18 28.86 -6.04
N ALA A 41 -16.34 28.02 -6.65
CA ALA A 41 -16.51 27.61 -8.04
C ALA A 41 -17.65 26.60 -8.17
N ASP A 42 -18.85 27.13 -8.37
CA ASP A 42 -19.80 26.68 -9.38
C ASP A 42 -19.83 25.16 -9.58
N ALA A 43 -20.34 24.46 -8.54
CA ALA A 43 -20.82 23.11 -8.71
C ALA A 43 -21.98 23.16 -9.70
N ALA A 44 -21.69 23.00 -10.99
CA ALA A 44 -22.69 22.69 -11.98
C ALA A 44 -23.52 21.53 -11.40
N PRO A 45 -24.84 21.69 -11.24
CA PRO A 45 -25.65 20.66 -10.63
C PRO A 45 -25.46 19.39 -11.44
N PHE A 46 -25.10 18.30 -10.75
CA PHE A 46 -25.26 16.97 -11.30
C PHE A 46 -26.70 16.88 -11.75
N THR A 47 -26.91 17.03 -13.06
CA THR A 47 -28.24 16.89 -13.63
C THR A 47 -28.48 15.40 -13.64
N GLU A 48 -29.07 14.91 -12.54
CA GLU A 48 -29.81 13.67 -12.55
C GLU A 48 -30.72 13.70 -13.79
N PRO A 49 -30.66 12.70 -14.68
CA PRO A 49 -31.70 12.58 -15.68
C PRO A 49 -32.99 12.32 -14.90
N HIS A 50 -33.84 13.34 -14.80
CA HIS A 50 -35.20 13.19 -14.32
C HIS A 50 -35.92 12.22 -15.25
N TYR A 51 -36.00 10.94 -14.85
CA TYR A 51 -36.97 10.02 -15.39
C TYR A 51 -38.33 10.44 -14.87
N GLN A 52 -38.95 11.37 -15.60
CA GLN A 52 -40.34 11.64 -15.43
C GLN A 52 -41.07 10.40 -15.94
N ALA A 53 -41.68 9.66 -15.01
CA ALA A 53 -42.64 8.63 -15.35
C ALA A 53 -43.80 9.32 -16.08
N ALA A 54 -43.67 9.46 -17.40
CA ALA A 54 -44.79 9.69 -18.27
C ALA A 54 -45.66 8.44 -18.12
N GLN A 55 -46.75 8.59 -17.37
CA GLN A 55 -47.94 7.77 -17.52
C GLN A 55 -48.36 7.88 -18.99
N SER A 56 -47.74 7.06 -19.83
CA SER A 56 -47.96 7.00 -21.26
C SER A 56 -48.88 5.82 -21.50
N GLU A 57 -50.16 6.15 -21.48
CA GLU A 57 -51.19 5.41 -22.20
C GLU A 57 -50.92 5.66 -23.69
N ASP A 58 -50.01 4.89 -24.29
CA ASP A 58 -50.32 4.16 -25.53
C ASP A 58 -49.12 3.35 -26.02
N PRO A 59 -49.33 2.09 -26.43
CA PRO A 59 -48.26 1.14 -26.69
C PRO A 59 -48.09 0.97 -28.19
N GLU A 60 -47.17 1.69 -28.83
CA GLU A 60 -46.57 1.14 -30.04
C GLU A 60 -45.30 1.90 -30.42
N LEU A 61 -44.37 1.15 -31.03
CA LEU A 61 -43.13 1.63 -31.62
C LEU A 61 -41.95 1.77 -30.65
N ALA A 62 -41.48 0.63 -30.15
CA ALA A 62 -40.07 0.49 -29.78
C ALA A 62 -39.45 -0.75 -30.45
N TYR A 63 -38.70 -0.44 -31.50
CA TYR A 63 -37.48 -1.13 -31.94
C TYR A 63 -37.61 -2.46 -32.69
N GLU A 64 -37.69 -2.34 -34.02
CA GLU A 64 -37.36 -3.40 -34.98
C GLU A 64 -35.86 -3.76 -34.88
N GLY A 65 -35.54 -4.85 -34.20
CA GLY A 65 -34.22 -5.49 -34.30
C GLY A 65 -34.02 -6.19 -35.65
N PRO A 66 -32.78 -6.58 -36.03
CA PRO A 66 -32.53 -7.16 -37.33
C PRO A 66 -33.24 -8.51 -37.48
N LEU A 67 -34.13 -8.58 -38.46
CA LEU A 67 -34.83 -9.80 -38.88
C LEU A 67 -33.81 -10.89 -39.26
N ARG A 68 -33.74 -11.97 -38.49
CA ARG A 68 -33.22 -13.25 -38.97
C ARG A 68 -34.26 -14.33 -38.74
N ALA A 69 -34.92 -14.69 -39.83
CA ALA A 69 -35.70 -15.91 -39.95
C ALA A 69 -34.76 -17.12 -39.79
N PHE A 70 -34.63 -17.64 -38.58
CA PHE A 70 -34.40 -19.06 -38.32
C PHE A 70 -35.00 -19.37 -36.95
N GLY A 71 -36.11 -20.11 -36.98
CA GLY A 71 -36.81 -20.55 -35.80
C GLY A 71 -35.95 -21.50 -35.00
N ASP A 72 -35.45 -21.02 -33.87
CA ASP A 72 -35.53 -21.73 -32.61
C ASP A 72 -35.35 -20.71 -31.48
N SER A 73 -36.16 -20.85 -30.45
CA SER A 73 -36.26 -19.94 -29.31
C SER A 73 -34.93 -19.80 -28.57
N PHE A 74 -34.12 -18.80 -28.94
CA PHE A 74 -33.03 -18.32 -28.10
C PHE A 74 -33.42 -16.97 -27.51
N SER A 75 -34.09 -17.01 -26.36
CA SER A 75 -34.20 -15.85 -25.49
C SER A 75 -32.85 -15.75 -24.76
N PRO A 76 -32.02 -14.71 -24.98
CA PRO A 76 -30.87 -14.48 -24.13
C PRO A 76 -31.46 -14.06 -22.78
N SER A 77 -31.72 -15.05 -21.94
CA SER A 77 -32.02 -14.83 -20.53
C SER A 77 -30.88 -13.98 -19.97
N ALA A 78 -31.18 -13.18 -18.94
CA ALA A 78 -30.32 -12.19 -18.29
C ALA A 78 -28.96 -12.72 -17.75
N GLN A 79 -28.54 -13.92 -18.13
CA GLN A 79 -27.31 -14.61 -17.76
C GLN A 79 -26.09 -14.18 -18.60
N TYR A 80 -26.25 -13.52 -19.75
CA TYR A 80 -25.09 -13.09 -20.58
C TYR A 80 -24.44 -11.77 -20.14
N ALA A 81 -25.04 -11.03 -19.21
CA ALA A 81 -24.43 -9.81 -18.64
C ALA A 81 -23.34 -10.11 -17.60
N ASN A 82 -23.21 -11.35 -17.14
CA ASN A 82 -22.22 -11.74 -16.13
C ASN A 82 -20.83 -12.07 -16.71
N ASP A 83 -20.68 -12.13 -18.04
CA ASP A 83 -19.45 -12.63 -18.68
C ASP A 83 -18.45 -11.51 -19.05
N VAL A 84 -18.75 -10.25 -18.69
CA VAL A 84 -17.84 -9.10 -18.86
C VAL A 84 -17.14 -8.71 -17.54
N GLY A 85 -17.34 -9.49 -16.47
CA GLY A 85 -16.85 -9.18 -15.11
C GLY A 85 -15.74 -10.06 -14.59
N SER A 86 -15.29 -11.07 -15.35
CA SER A 86 -14.14 -11.90 -14.94
C SER A 86 -12.85 -11.26 -15.44
N VAL A 87 -12.46 -10.14 -14.83
CA VAL A 87 -11.04 -9.79 -14.79
C VAL A 87 -10.36 -11.02 -14.21
N LYS A 88 -9.63 -11.75 -15.06
CA LYS A 88 -8.88 -12.95 -14.70
C LYS A 88 -7.84 -12.53 -13.67
N THR A 89 -8.22 -12.49 -12.40
CA THR A 89 -7.30 -12.26 -11.31
C THR A 89 -6.26 -13.36 -11.37
N LEU A 90 -4.98 -12.99 -11.28
CA LEU A 90 -3.91 -13.96 -11.20
C LEU A 90 -4.23 -14.90 -10.01
N PRO A 91 -4.03 -16.22 -10.16
CA PRO A 91 -4.30 -17.16 -9.09
C PRO A 91 -3.46 -16.77 -7.86
N HIS A 92 -4.12 -16.30 -6.79
CA HIS A 92 -3.50 -15.82 -5.57
C HIS A 92 -4.06 -16.56 -4.34
N SER A 93 -3.28 -16.68 -3.27
CA SER A 93 -3.72 -17.30 -2.02
C SER A 93 -3.21 -16.55 -0.81
N GLN A 94 -4.12 -15.82 -0.14
CA GLN A 94 -3.79 -15.10 1.10
C GLN A 94 -3.26 -16.05 2.18
N GLN A 95 -3.82 -17.26 2.27
CA GLN A 95 -3.38 -18.25 3.25
C GLN A 95 -1.95 -18.73 2.97
N ALA A 96 -1.60 -18.96 1.71
CA ALA A 96 -0.25 -19.38 1.33
C ALA A 96 0.78 -18.29 1.64
N GLU A 97 0.47 -17.03 1.30
CA GLU A 97 1.34 -15.88 1.60
C GLU A 97 1.58 -15.74 3.11
N ARG A 98 0.51 -15.83 3.92
CA ARG A 98 0.62 -15.79 5.39
C ARG A 98 1.42 -16.96 5.94
N SER A 99 1.22 -18.16 5.41
CA SER A 99 1.97 -19.35 5.83
C SER A 99 3.45 -19.25 5.48
N LEU A 100 3.80 -18.64 4.35
CA LEU A 100 5.18 -18.39 3.95
C LEU A 100 5.85 -17.39 4.90
N ILE A 101 5.23 -16.23 5.12
CA ILE A 101 5.73 -15.21 6.06
C ILE A 101 5.84 -15.78 7.47
N GLY A 102 4.81 -16.48 7.94
CA GLY A 102 4.82 -17.11 9.26
C GLY A 102 5.89 -18.19 9.39
N GLY A 103 6.16 -18.95 8.33
CA GLY A 103 7.24 -19.94 8.30
C GLY A 103 8.62 -19.32 8.49
N ILE A 104 8.89 -18.20 7.81
CA ILE A 104 10.15 -17.44 7.95
C ILE A 104 10.30 -16.92 9.38
N LEU A 105 9.23 -16.35 9.95
CA LEU A 105 9.26 -15.80 11.31
C LEU A 105 9.41 -16.87 12.41
N VAL A 106 9.05 -18.13 12.11
CA VAL A 106 9.25 -19.27 13.02
C VAL A 106 10.65 -19.86 12.88
N SER A 107 11.21 -19.86 11.66
CA SER A 107 12.52 -20.42 11.37
C SER A 107 13.29 -19.49 10.43
N THR A 108 14.27 -18.78 11.00
CA THR A 108 15.16 -17.91 10.24
C THR A 108 15.91 -18.66 9.12
N GLU A 109 16.22 -19.95 9.30
CA GLU A 109 16.83 -20.80 8.27
C GLU A 109 15.96 -20.95 7.01
N ALA A 110 14.64 -20.78 7.14
CA ALA A 110 13.75 -20.80 5.99
C ALA A 110 14.01 -19.63 5.03
N TRP A 111 14.54 -18.50 5.54
CA TRP A 111 14.84 -17.31 4.73
C TRP A 111 15.77 -17.64 3.57
N ASP A 112 16.88 -18.33 3.84
CA ASP A 112 17.90 -18.66 2.83
C ASP A 112 17.33 -19.44 1.64
N SER A 113 16.34 -20.30 1.91
CA SER A 113 15.69 -21.10 0.85
C SER A 113 14.62 -20.33 0.07
N VAL A 114 14.03 -19.30 0.68
CA VAL A 114 12.89 -18.56 0.13
C VAL A 114 13.35 -17.33 -0.64
N SER A 115 14.38 -16.62 -0.16
CA SER A 115 14.89 -15.38 -0.75
C SER A 115 15.39 -15.55 -2.19
N ASP A 116 15.92 -16.74 -2.53
CA ASP A 116 16.33 -17.09 -3.89
C ASP A 116 15.17 -17.26 -4.88
N ARG A 117 13.95 -17.49 -4.38
CA ARG A 117 12.81 -17.95 -5.18
C ARG A 117 11.61 -17.01 -5.15
N VAL A 118 11.53 -16.17 -4.13
CA VAL A 118 10.38 -15.31 -3.86
C VAL A 118 10.87 -13.90 -3.57
N SER A 119 10.27 -12.94 -4.26
CA SER A 119 10.48 -11.51 -4.12
C SER A 119 9.25 -10.84 -3.52
N ALA A 120 9.41 -9.62 -2.98
CA ALA A 120 8.29 -8.87 -2.43
C ALA A 120 7.18 -8.60 -3.47
N SER A 121 7.55 -8.47 -4.75
CA SER A 121 6.63 -8.28 -5.87
C SER A 121 5.78 -9.50 -6.21
N ASP A 122 6.11 -10.69 -5.69
CA ASP A 122 5.33 -11.91 -5.94
C ASP A 122 4.08 -12.00 -5.04
N PHE A 123 4.00 -11.16 -4.01
CA PHE A 123 2.83 -11.08 -3.14
C PHE A 123 1.72 -10.26 -3.78
N TYR A 124 0.49 -10.78 -3.70
CA TYR A 124 -0.67 -10.08 -4.25
C TYR A 124 -1.15 -8.96 -3.33
N TYR A 125 -1.09 -9.17 -2.02
CA TYR A 125 -1.57 -8.18 -1.04
C TYR A 125 -0.45 -7.23 -0.63
N GLN A 126 -0.67 -5.93 -0.83
CA GLN A 126 0.30 -4.89 -0.51
C GLN A 126 0.85 -4.94 0.91
N LYS A 127 0.01 -5.26 1.90
CA LYS A 127 0.46 -5.46 3.29
C LYS A 127 1.51 -6.55 3.43
N HIS A 128 1.39 -7.66 2.69
CA HIS A 128 2.35 -8.75 2.71
C HIS A 128 3.62 -8.39 1.94
N THR A 129 3.50 -7.62 0.85
CA THR A 129 4.64 -7.01 0.16
C THR A 129 5.48 -6.16 1.12
N HIS A 130 4.85 -5.29 1.92
CA HIS A 130 5.56 -4.47 2.91
C HIS A 130 6.28 -5.32 3.97
N ILE A 131 5.61 -6.33 4.50
CA ILE A 131 6.19 -7.25 5.49
C ILE A 131 7.40 -7.99 4.91
N PHE A 132 7.27 -8.57 3.72
CA PHE A 132 8.35 -9.34 3.10
C PHE A 132 9.53 -8.44 2.69
N ALA A 133 9.26 -7.23 2.19
CA ALA A 133 10.30 -6.27 1.87
C ALA A 133 11.09 -5.83 3.11
N GLU A 134 10.43 -5.66 4.26
CA GLU A 134 11.14 -5.33 5.49
C GLU A 134 11.96 -6.52 6.01
N LEU A 135 11.43 -7.75 5.93
CA LEU A 135 12.21 -8.96 6.22
C LEU A 135 13.47 -9.07 5.37
N ALA A 136 13.36 -8.76 4.07
CA ALA A 136 14.52 -8.73 3.17
C ALA A 136 15.57 -7.71 3.63
N ARG A 137 15.14 -6.50 4.00
CA ARG A 137 16.08 -5.48 4.49
C ARG A 137 16.74 -5.91 5.81
N LEU A 138 15.98 -6.48 6.74
CA LEU A 138 16.54 -6.95 8.01
C LEU A 138 17.60 -8.02 7.76
N ALA A 139 17.33 -8.95 6.83
CA ALA A 139 18.30 -9.96 6.44
C ALA A 139 19.57 -9.35 5.83
N ASP A 140 19.43 -8.39 4.91
CA ASP A 140 20.54 -7.67 4.30
C ASP A 140 21.38 -6.87 5.33
N ALA A 141 20.72 -6.36 6.38
CA ALA A 141 21.34 -5.67 7.50
C ALA A 141 21.93 -6.62 8.56
N ALA A 142 21.82 -7.94 8.37
CA ALA A 142 22.14 -8.96 9.37
C ALA A 142 21.44 -8.72 10.73
N GLU A 143 20.23 -8.16 10.69
CA GLU A 143 19.34 -7.99 11.84
C GLU A 143 18.48 -9.27 12.06
N PRO A 144 18.02 -9.55 13.29
CA PRO A 144 17.14 -10.69 13.56
C PRO A 144 15.82 -10.68 12.76
N LEU A 145 15.44 -11.84 12.21
CA LEU A 145 14.17 -12.03 11.47
C LEU A 145 13.07 -12.58 12.38
N ASP A 146 12.71 -11.81 13.41
CA ASP A 146 11.63 -12.15 14.34
C ASP A 146 10.52 -11.07 14.34
N VAL A 147 9.39 -11.39 14.97
CA VAL A 147 8.19 -10.53 14.98
C VAL A 147 8.44 -9.20 15.69
N VAL A 148 9.22 -9.19 16.78
CA VAL A 148 9.49 -7.98 17.57
C VAL A 148 10.34 -7.04 16.74
N THR A 149 11.47 -7.54 16.23
CA THR A 149 12.39 -6.78 15.39
C THR A 149 11.70 -6.25 14.14
N LEU A 150 10.88 -7.08 13.48
CA LEU A 150 10.07 -6.67 12.32
C LEU A 150 9.09 -5.55 12.66
N SER A 151 8.38 -5.64 13.79
CA SER A 151 7.40 -4.63 14.19
C SER A 151 8.07 -3.29 14.44
N GLU A 152 9.19 -3.28 15.18
CA GLU A 152 9.98 -2.07 15.44
C GLU A 152 10.55 -1.48 14.14
N ALA A 153 11.01 -2.32 13.21
CA ALA A 153 11.53 -1.89 11.93
C ALA A 153 10.44 -1.27 11.03
N LEU A 154 9.23 -1.85 11.02
CA LEU A 154 8.08 -1.29 10.30
C LEU A 154 7.60 0.02 10.92
N GLU A 155 7.60 0.14 12.25
CA GLU A 155 7.23 1.36 12.97
C GLU A 155 8.18 2.50 12.67
N ARG A 156 9.51 2.26 12.73
CA ARG A 156 10.54 3.25 12.39
C ARG A 156 10.42 3.84 10.97
N ARG A 157 9.67 3.18 10.10
CA ARG A 157 9.51 3.54 8.68
C ARG A 157 8.09 3.97 8.34
N ASP A 158 7.23 4.14 9.35
CA ASP A 158 5.81 4.48 9.19
C ASP A 158 5.02 3.47 8.33
N LEU A 159 5.49 2.23 8.23
CA LEU A 159 4.88 1.16 7.44
C LEU A 159 3.98 0.23 8.24
N LEU A 160 4.03 0.30 9.58
CA LEU A 160 3.30 -0.60 10.47
C LEU A 160 1.77 -0.61 10.19
N ASN A 161 1.19 0.57 10.05
CA ASN A 161 -0.22 0.73 9.67
C ASN A 161 -0.54 0.11 8.30
N ALA A 162 0.38 0.23 7.32
CA ALA A 162 0.21 -0.34 5.99
C ALA A 162 0.38 -1.87 5.96
N ALA A 163 1.15 -2.42 6.90
CA ALA A 163 1.32 -3.86 7.12
C ALA A 163 0.13 -4.51 7.85
N GLY A 164 -0.70 -3.70 8.52
CA GLY A 164 -1.97 -4.13 9.11
C GLY A 164 -2.02 -4.13 10.63
N GLY A 165 -1.14 -3.39 11.32
CA GLY A 165 -1.26 -3.16 12.76
C GLY A 165 0.01 -2.66 13.41
#